data_AF-A0A812JI47-F1
#
_entry.id   AF-A0A812JI47-F1
#
_cell.length_a   1.000
_cell.length_b   1.000
_cell.length_c   1.000
_cell.angle_alpha   90.00
_cell.angle_beta   90.00
_cell.angle_gamma   90.00
#
_symmetry.space_group_name_H-M   'P 1'
#
loop_
_entity.id
_entity.type
_entity.pdbx_description
1 polymer ?
#
loop_
_entity_poly.entity_id
_entity_poly.type
_entity_poly.pdbx_seq_one_letter_code
_entity_poly.pdbx_strand_id
1 'polypeptide(L)'
;MGWTDRETVALIGGGHTLGRTHGNCNLTGTKWAQDPYNNIGPYFEATPGSLRGPTDGTCGTGTEAGRGNNTVSSGFEGPWTRSPSRWNYDFFDALMSEEWVPAKSPYGNDQWHTRDRSSKFAKTMRLTADVSLIADQTYLHLVEEYAADHAKFDSDFANAWFKLVHRSEDHPHQDDLEKDAGFCTSFEFLTAQQEFLP
;
A
#
# COMPACT_ATOMS: atom_id res chain seq x y z
N MET A 1 -8.29 -0.27 -14.46
CA MET A 1 -7.61 1.00 -14.12
C MET A 1 -6.80 1.62 -15.28
N GLY A 2 -6.62 0.94 -16.43
CA GLY A 2 -5.94 1.56 -17.58
C GLY A 2 -4.41 1.68 -17.41
N TRP A 3 -3.82 0.79 -16.62
CA TRP A 3 -2.37 0.69 -16.41
C TRP A 3 -1.80 -0.43 -17.28
N THR A 4 -0.64 -0.17 -17.87
CA THR A 4 0.23 -1.20 -18.44
C THR A 4 1.03 -1.89 -17.33
N ASP A 5 1.68 -3.01 -17.65
CA ASP A 5 2.55 -3.73 -16.73
C ASP A 5 3.69 -2.83 -16.22
N ARG A 6 4.30 -2.06 -17.11
CA ARG A 6 5.37 -1.10 -16.79
C ARG A 6 4.91 -0.03 -15.80
N GLU A 7 3.74 0.56 -16.03
CA GLU A 7 3.16 1.57 -15.13
C GLU A 7 2.79 0.95 -13.78
N THR A 8 2.29 -0.29 -13.78
CA THR A 8 1.94 -1.01 -12.55
C THR A 8 3.17 -1.25 -11.68
N VAL A 9 4.25 -1.80 -12.26
CA VAL A 9 5.51 -2.04 -11.52
C VAL A 9 6.13 -0.72 -11.05
N ALA A 10 6.12 0.32 -11.89
CA ALA A 10 6.64 1.64 -11.52
C ALA A 10 5.87 2.26 -10.35
N LEU A 11 4.53 2.24 -10.39
CA LEU A 11 3.68 2.78 -9.33
C LEU A 11 3.86 2.03 -8.00
N ILE A 12 3.93 0.70 -8.03
CA ILE A 12 4.14 -0.10 -6.82
C ILE A 12 5.54 0.20 -6.24
N GLY A 13 6.59 0.11 -7.06
CA GLY A 13 7.96 0.33 -6.60
C GLY A 13 8.20 1.75 -6.09
N GLY A 14 7.67 2.77 -6.79
CA GLY A 14 7.77 4.16 -6.36
C GLY A 14 6.94 4.47 -5.13
N GLY A 15 5.70 3.97 -5.05
CA GLY A 15 4.87 4.12 -3.85
C GLY A 15 5.51 3.48 -2.62
N HIS A 16 6.01 2.25 -2.75
CA HIS A 16 6.65 1.50 -1.66
C HIS A 16 8.14 1.82 -1.48
N THR A 17 8.69 2.82 -2.17
CA THR A 17 10.02 3.36 -1.85
C THR A 17 10.00 4.18 -0.55
N LEU A 18 8.83 4.76 -0.23
CA LEU A 18 8.61 5.64 0.91
C LEU A 18 7.69 4.99 1.95
N GLY A 19 7.81 5.47 3.19
CA GLY A 19 6.91 5.11 4.27
C GLY A 19 7.07 3.68 4.78
N ARG A 20 5.97 3.16 5.32
CA ARG A 20 5.89 1.88 6.03
C ARG A 20 4.43 1.45 6.20
N THR A 21 4.23 0.18 6.50
CA THR A 21 2.94 -0.31 7.01
C THR A 21 2.89 -0.26 8.54
N HIS A 22 1.68 -0.35 9.09
CA HIS A 22 1.41 -0.24 10.54
C HIS A 22 0.54 -1.40 11.06
N GLY A 23 1.12 -2.17 11.99
CA GLY A 23 0.61 -3.42 12.55
C GLY A 23 1.43 -3.92 13.75
N ASN A 24 2.03 -3.02 14.53
CA ASN A 24 2.90 -3.38 15.66
C ASN A 24 2.15 -3.94 16.89
N CYS A 25 0.83 -4.09 16.79
CA CYS A 25 0.02 -4.53 17.92
C CYS A 25 -0.13 -6.04 17.96
N ASN A 26 0.33 -6.68 19.03
CA ASN A 26 -0.04 -8.06 19.28
C ASN A 26 -1.39 -8.11 19.98
N LEU A 27 -2.44 -8.42 19.22
CA LEU A 27 -3.81 -8.59 19.77
C LEU A 27 -4.08 -10.02 20.24
N THR A 28 -3.11 -10.93 20.20
CA THR A 28 -3.27 -12.33 20.65
C THR A 28 -3.79 -12.37 22.08
N GLY A 29 -4.90 -13.11 22.29
CA GLY A 29 -5.54 -13.24 23.60
C GLY A 29 -6.47 -12.08 24.00
N THR A 30 -6.59 -11.05 23.18
CA THR A 30 -7.62 -10.02 23.35
C THR A 30 -8.92 -10.45 22.66
N LYS A 31 -10.05 -9.84 23.01
CA LYS A 31 -11.34 -10.04 22.29
C LYS A 31 -11.28 -9.66 20.80
N TRP A 32 -10.21 -8.98 20.40
CA TRP A 32 -9.94 -8.53 19.03
C TRP A 32 -9.00 -9.47 18.27
N ALA A 33 -8.48 -10.53 18.92
CA ALA A 33 -7.58 -11.51 18.30
C ALA A 33 -8.22 -12.29 17.13
N GLN A 34 -9.55 -12.35 17.10
CA GLN A 34 -10.32 -13.11 16.12
C GLN A 34 -10.85 -12.24 14.97
N ASP A 35 -10.72 -10.91 15.07
CA ASP A 35 -11.25 -9.96 14.09
C ASP A 35 -10.15 -8.92 13.78
N PRO A 36 -9.28 -9.19 12.78
CA PRO A 36 -8.11 -8.35 12.48
C PRO A 36 -8.49 -6.95 11.98
N TYR A 37 -9.74 -6.77 11.56
CA TYR A 37 -10.38 -5.49 11.40
C TYR A 37 -11.57 -5.58 12.31
N ASN A 38 -11.57 -4.87 13.43
CA ASN A 38 -12.74 -4.86 14.29
C ASN A 38 -13.97 -4.52 13.40
N ASN A 39 -14.94 -5.42 13.28
CA ASN A 39 -16.30 -5.07 12.81
C ASN A 39 -17.00 -4.09 13.79
N ILE A 40 -16.22 -3.36 14.58
CA ILE A 40 -16.55 -2.40 15.63
C ILE A 40 -15.82 -1.06 15.33
N GLY A 41 -15.35 -0.86 14.10
CA GLY A 41 -15.17 0.49 13.56
C GLY A 41 -16.53 0.98 13.05
N PRO A 42 -17.06 2.14 13.50
CA PRO A 42 -18.12 2.75 12.74
C PRO A 42 -17.64 2.91 11.29
N TYR A 43 -18.50 2.61 10.32
CA TYR A 43 -18.36 3.20 8.99
C TYR A 43 -17.99 4.68 9.18
N PHE A 44 -17.04 5.19 8.40
CA PHE A 44 -16.53 6.57 8.46
C PHE A 44 -17.64 7.63 8.65
N GLU A 45 -18.86 7.31 8.24
CA GLU A 45 -20.10 8.08 8.33
C GLU A 45 -20.85 8.09 9.69
N ALA A 46 -20.48 7.31 10.72
CA ALA A 46 -21.41 7.11 11.84
C ALA A 46 -21.49 8.29 12.83
N THR A 47 -20.44 9.11 13.00
CA THR A 47 -20.51 10.33 13.83
C THR A 47 -19.28 11.24 13.71
N PRO A 48 -19.44 12.52 13.35
CA PRO A 48 -18.40 13.54 13.51
C PRO A 48 -17.90 13.58 14.96
N GLY A 49 -16.57 13.50 15.17
CA GLY A 49 -15.98 13.51 16.50
C GLY A 49 -15.97 12.15 17.22
N SER A 50 -16.41 11.06 16.59
CA SER A 50 -16.10 9.72 17.09
C SER A 50 -14.58 9.51 16.99
N LEU A 51 -13.91 9.28 18.11
CA LEU A 51 -12.44 9.24 18.23
C LEU A 51 -11.79 8.02 17.55
N ARG A 52 -12.07 7.73 16.27
CA ARG A 52 -11.49 6.57 15.58
C ARG A 52 -11.08 6.89 14.14
N GLY A 53 -9.79 7.18 13.98
CA GLY A 53 -9.07 6.95 12.72
C GLY A 53 -8.61 5.49 12.63
N PRO A 54 -7.64 5.12 11.77
CA PRO A 54 -7.18 3.73 11.55
C PRO A 54 -6.80 2.95 12.82
N THR A 55 -6.62 3.64 13.94
CA THR A 55 -6.42 3.11 15.27
C THR A 55 -7.60 3.45 16.17
N ASP A 56 -8.32 2.46 16.66
CA ASP A 56 -9.43 2.64 17.59
C ASP A 56 -8.98 2.90 19.05
N GLY A 57 -7.68 3.14 19.27
CA GLY A 57 -7.05 3.37 20.57
C GLY A 57 -6.80 2.11 21.39
N THR A 58 -7.02 0.91 20.85
CA THR A 58 -6.86 -0.35 21.60
C THR A 58 -5.42 -0.82 21.72
N CYS A 59 -4.52 -0.30 20.89
CA CYS A 59 -3.11 -0.65 20.96
C CYS A 59 -2.33 0.30 21.88
N GLY A 60 -1.58 -0.25 22.84
CA GLY A 60 -0.84 0.53 23.83
C GLY A 60 -1.73 1.06 24.96
N THR A 61 -1.18 1.92 25.82
CA THR A 61 -1.87 2.48 26.98
C THR A 61 -1.59 3.98 27.13
N GLY A 62 -2.44 4.69 27.89
CA GLY A 62 -2.25 6.11 28.17
C GLY A 62 -2.44 7.01 26.95
N THR A 63 -1.71 8.12 26.90
CA THR A 63 -1.81 9.14 25.85
C THR A 63 -1.33 8.67 24.47
N GLU A 64 -0.48 7.64 24.46
CA GLU A 64 0.10 7.06 23.24
C GLU A 64 -0.73 5.91 22.67
N ALA A 65 -1.88 5.59 23.28
CA ALA A 65 -2.76 4.54 22.81
C ALA A 65 -3.24 4.84 21.37
N GLY A 66 -2.97 3.92 20.46
CA GLY A 66 -3.27 4.05 19.03
C GLY A 66 -2.43 5.10 18.29
N ARG A 67 -1.30 5.57 18.83
CA ARG A 67 -0.48 6.62 18.21
C ARG A 67 0.98 6.20 18.09
N GLY A 68 1.68 6.80 17.12
CA GLY A 68 3.12 6.55 16.91
C GLY A 68 3.40 5.06 16.73
N ASN A 69 4.21 4.48 17.63
CA ASN A 69 4.57 3.06 17.62
C ASN A 69 3.40 2.10 17.88
N ASN A 70 2.27 2.61 18.39
CA ASN A 70 1.04 1.85 18.61
C ASN A 70 0.04 2.01 17.46
N THR A 71 0.46 2.59 16.33
CA THR A 71 -0.40 2.72 15.16
C THR A 71 -0.62 1.35 14.52
N VAL A 72 -1.87 1.08 14.17
CA VAL A 72 -2.33 -0.08 13.40
C VAL A 72 -3.20 0.48 12.28
N SER A 73 -3.04 -0.02 11.06
CA SER A 73 -3.90 0.35 9.94
C SER A 73 -4.15 -0.86 9.06
N SER A 74 -3.11 -1.39 8.42
CA SER A 74 -3.22 -2.57 7.56
C SER A 74 -2.93 -3.88 8.28
N GLY A 75 -2.38 -3.84 9.51
CA GLY A 75 -1.95 -5.02 10.27
C GLY A 75 -0.60 -5.62 9.80
N PHE A 76 -0.09 -5.27 8.62
CA PHE A 76 1.31 -5.50 8.25
C PHE A 76 2.24 -4.53 8.98
N GLU A 77 3.49 -4.90 9.26
CA GLU A 77 4.40 -4.06 10.03
C GLU A 77 5.81 -4.00 9.40
N GLY A 78 6.28 -2.77 9.16
CA GLY A 78 7.66 -2.49 8.79
C GLY A 78 7.80 -1.56 7.57
N PRO A 79 9.00 -1.01 7.36
CA PRO A 79 9.32 -0.24 6.17
C PRO A 79 9.74 -1.15 5.01
N TRP A 80 9.57 -0.68 3.79
CA TRP A 80 10.10 -1.35 2.60
C TRP A 80 11.58 -1.06 2.34
N THR A 81 12.05 0.12 2.75
CA THR A 81 13.40 0.62 2.46
C THR A 81 14.15 1.00 3.75
N ARG A 82 15.48 1.12 3.69
CA ARG A 82 16.29 1.50 4.86
C ARG A 82 16.17 2.98 5.19
N SER A 83 15.75 3.80 4.23
CA SER A 83 15.56 5.24 4.35
C SER A 83 14.13 5.64 4.00
N PRO A 84 13.11 5.20 4.77
CA PRO A 84 11.69 5.31 4.39
C PRO A 84 11.17 6.76 4.25
N SER A 85 11.92 7.76 4.70
CA SER A 85 11.56 9.18 4.57
C SER A 85 12.28 9.90 3.43
N ARG A 86 13.01 9.18 2.57
CA ARG A 86 13.80 9.76 1.47
C ARG A 86 13.64 8.91 0.22
N TRP A 87 13.54 9.55 -0.94
CA TRP A 87 13.61 8.83 -2.23
C TRP A 87 14.92 8.04 -2.32
N ASN A 88 14.83 6.78 -2.75
CA ASN A 88 15.93 5.84 -2.81
C ASN A 88 15.57 4.69 -3.77
N TYR A 89 16.47 3.71 -3.92
CA TYR A 89 16.31 2.59 -4.86
C TYR A 89 16.32 1.22 -4.14
N ASP A 90 16.23 1.21 -2.80
CA ASP A 90 16.29 0.00 -2.00
C ASP A 90 15.16 -0.99 -2.32
N PHE A 91 14.01 -0.50 -2.83
CA PHE A 91 12.86 -1.36 -3.09
C PHE A 91 13.19 -2.47 -4.09
N PHE A 92 13.66 -2.11 -5.28
CA PHE A 92 14.04 -3.06 -6.33
C PHE A 92 15.39 -3.73 -6.04
N ASP A 93 16.37 -3.00 -5.51
CA ASP A 93 17.66 -3.56 -5.08
C ASP A 93 17.45 -4.78 -4.16
N ALA A 94 16.65 -4.61 -3.11
CA ALA A 94 16.41 -5.69 -2.16
C ALA A 94 15.52 -6.80 -2.74
N LEU A 95 14.57 -6.49 -3.63
CA LEU A 95 13.79 -7.53 -4.30
C LEU A 95 14.69 -8.47 -5.11
N MET A 96 15.73 -7.93 -5.75
CA MET A 96 16.67 -8.70 -6.56
C MET A 96 17.81 -9.33 -5.76
N SER A 97 18.27 -8.70 -4.67
CA SER A 97 19.45 -9.14 -3.92
C SER A 97 19.16 -10.06 -2.74
N GLU A 98 17.91 -10.13 -2.27
CA GLU A 98 17.53 -10.88 -1.08
C GLU A 98 16.67 -12.10 -1.41
N GLU A 99 16.81 -13.16 -0.61
CA GLU A 99 15.87 -14.27 -0.63
C GLU A 99 14.74 -14.02 0.37
N TRP A 100 13.51 -13.97 -0.11
CA TRP A 100 12.33 -13.65 0.71
C TRP A 100 11.67 -14.91 1.28
N VAL A 101 11.44 -14.93 2.58
CA VAL A 101 10.75 -16.03 3.28
C VAL A 101 9.48 -15.53 4.00
N PRO A 102 8.41 -16.34 4.04
CA PRO A 102 7.18 -15.98 4.76
C PRO A 102 7.44 -15.74 6.26
N ALA A 103 6.74 -14.76 6.80
CA ALA A 103 6.77 -14.38 8.20
C ALA A 103 5.41 -13.81 8.62
N LYS A 104 5.22 -13.63 9.93
CA LYS A 104 4.03 -12.98 10.49
C LYS A 104 4.42 -11.61 11.04
N SER A 105 3.58 -10.60 10.79
CA SER A 105 3.64 -9.33 11.51
C SER A 105 3.33 -9.55 13.00
N PRO A 106 3.64 -8.59 13.90
CA PRO A 106 3.17 -8.65 15.29
C PRO A 106 1.65 -8.78 15.41
N TYR A 107 0.90 -8.27 14.42
CA TYR A 107 -0.54 -8.41 14.29
C TYR A 107 -1.02 -9.79 13.81
N GLY A 108 -0.12 -10.62 13.27
CA GLY A 108 -0.44 -11.95 12.75
C GLY A 108 -0.70 -12.02 11.23
N ASN A 109 -0.51 -10.93 10.50
CA ASN A 109 -0.67 -10.92 9.04
C ASN A 109 0.54 -11.55 8.34
N ASP A 110 0.31 -12.24 7.22
CA ASP A 110 1.38 -12.79 6.39
C ASP A 110 2.15 -11.69 5.68
N GLN A 111 3.46 -11.62 5.93
CA GLN A 111 4.38 -10.74 5.24
C GLN A 111 5.67 -11.49 4.93
N TRP A 112 6.65 -10.81 4.35
CA TRP A 112 7.90 -11.41 3.94
C TRP A 112 9.08 -10.64 4.51
N HIS A 113 10.14 -11.37 4.84
CA HIS A 113 11.42 -10.81 5.22
C HIS A 113 12.54 -11.52 4.48
N THR A 114 13.70 -10.87 4.39
CA THR A 114 14.91 -11.55 3.95
C THR A 114 15.23 -12.73 4.87
N ARG A 115 15.66 -13.84 4.27
CA ARG A 115 16.26 -14.99 4.97
C ARG A 115 17.54 -14.58 5.69
N ASP A 116 18.36 -13.72 5.08
CA ASP A 116 19.61 -13.25 5.68
C ASP A 116 19.36 -12.12 6.69
N ARG A 117 19.37 -12.47 7.97
CA ARG A 117 19.19 -11.51 9.06
C ARG A 117 20.42 -10.64 9.34
N SER A 118 21.54 -10.89 8.66
CA SER A 118 22.73 -10.03 8.69
C SER A 118 22.77 -9.01 7.55
N SER A 119 21.89 -9.16 6.54
CA SER A 119 21.79 -8.22 5.42
C SER A 119 21.48 -6.79 5.88
N LYS A 120 21.94 -5.80 5.10
CA LYS A 120 21.55 -4.40 5.25
C LYS A 120 20.03 -4.19 5.17
N PHE A 121 19.30 -5.11 4.55
CA PHE A 121 17.85 -5.10 4.41
C PHE A 121 17.10 -5.91 5.48
N ALA A 122 17.78 -6.45 6.50
CA ALA A 122 17.18 -7.29 7.54
C ALA A 122 16.03 -6.64 8.32
N LYS A 123 15.98 -5.30 8.35
CA LYS A 123 14.92 -4.50 9.01
C LYS A 123 13.79 -4.06 8.08
N THR A 124 13.81 -4.51 6.82
CA THR A 124 12.76 -4.22 5.83
C THR A 124 11.80 -5.40 5.73
N MET A 125 10.63 -5.14 5.14
CA MET A 125 9.61 -6.14 4.85
C MET A 125 9.11 -6.03 3.41
N ARG A 126 8.43 -7.07 2.96
CA ARG A 126 7.66 -7.07 1.70
C ARG A 126 6.27 -7.64 1.96
N LEU A 127 5.30 -7.15 1.19
CA LEU A 127 4.00 -7.77 1.06
C LEU A 127 4.06 -8.87 0.00
N THR A 128 3.08 -9.77 0.01
CA THR A 128 2.94 -10.77 -1.06
C THR A 128 2.77 -10.11 -2.43
N ALA A 129 2.12 -8.94 -2.49
CA ALA A 129 2.00 -8.13 -3.71
C ALA A 129 3.35 -7.57 -4.21
N ASP A 130 4.32 -7.35 -3.32
CA ASP A 130 5.66 -6.92 -3.73
C ASP A 130 6.47 -8.12 -4.23
N VAL A 131 6.42 -9.24 -3.52
CA VAL A 131 7.13 -10.48 -3.92
C VAL A 131 6.56 -11.05 -5.22
N SER A 132 5.28 -10.80 -5.53
CA SER A 132 4.73 -11.22 -6.83
C SER A 132 5.42 -10.55 -8.02
N LEU A 133 6.07 -9.39 -7.83
CA LEU A 133 6.80 -8.71 -8.91
C LEU A 133 8.03 -9.49 -9.37
N ILE A 134 8.61 -10.34 -8.52
CA ILE A 134 9.74 -11.21 -8.86
C ILE A 134 9.32 -12.67 -9.13
N ALA A 135 8.06 -13.01 -8.83
CA ALA A 135 7.50 -14.33 -9.10
C ALA A 135 6.87 -14.44 -10.50
N ASP A 136 6.37 -13.32 -11.05
CA ASP A 136 5.85 -13.22 -12.41
C ASP A 136 6.97 -12.87 -13.40
N GLN A 137 7.10 -13.62 -14.50
CA GLN A 137 8.19 -13.43 -15.46
C GLN A 137 8.12 -12.07 -16.19
N THR A 138 6.92 -11.55 -16.43
CA THR A 138 6.72 -10.26 -17.11
C THR A 138 7.14 -9.11 -16.21
N TYR A 139 6.73 -9.16 -14.93
CA TYR A 139 7.15 -8.17 -13.96
C TYR A 139 8.62 -8.29 -13.56
N LEU A 140 9.16 -9.50 -13.50
CA LEU A 140 10.57 -9.73 -13.16
C LEU A 140 11.50 -8.97 -14.10
N HIS A 141 11.23 -9.00 -15.41
CA HIS A 141 12.03 -8.24 -16.39
C HIS A 141 11.98 -6.72 -16.16
N LEU A 142 10.85 -6.18 -15.70
CA LEU A 142 10.72 -4.77 -15.35
C LEU A 142 11.44 -4.43 -14.04
N VAL A 143 11.39 -5.34 -13.05
CA VAL A 143 12.13 -5.21 -11.79
C VAL A 143 13.64 -5.25 -12.04
N GLU A 144 14.13 -6.17 -12.87
CA GLU A 144 15.54 -6.26 -13.30
C GLU A 144 16.00 -4.94 -13.96
N GLU A 145 15.17 -4.40 -14.86
CA GLU A 145 15.47 -3.14 -15.54
C GLU A 145 15.55 -1.97 -14.56
N TYR A 146 14.58 -1.83 -13.63
CA TYR A 146 14.59 -0.74 -12.65
C TYR A 146 15.68 -0.87 -11.60
N ALA A 147 16.09 -2.09 -11.23
CA ALA A 147 17.26 -2.30 -10.38
C ALA A 147 18.59 -1.97 -11.09
N ALA A 148 18.63 -2.08 -12.42
CA ALA A 148 19.82 -1.76 -13.21
C ALA A 148 19.88 -0.29 -13.67
N ASP A 149 18.73 0.36 -13.90
CA ASP A 149 18.61 1.72 -14.42
C ASP A 149 17.63 2.56 -13.59
N HIS A 150 18.19 3.25 -12.60
CA HIS A 150 17.45 4.15 -11.72
C HIS A 150 16.85 5.37 -12.45
N ALA A 151 17.51 5.87 -13.50
CA ALA A 151 17.00 7.03 -14.23
C ALA A 151 15.75 6.66 -15.02
N LYS A 152 15.71 5.43 -15.56
CA LYS A 152 14.52 4.89 -16.19
C LYS A 152 13.38 4.71 -15.19
N PHE A 153 13.68 4.15 -14.01
CA PHE A 153 12.68 4.03 -12.94
C PHE A 153 12.09 5.39 -12.54
N ASP A 154 12.94 6.39 -12.29
CA ASP A 154 12.50 7.74 -11.93
C ASP A 154 11.55 8.33 -12.99
N SER A 155 11.92 8.20 -14.27
CA SER A 155 11.11 8.66 -15.40
C SER A 155 9.77 7.93 -15.50
N ASP A 156 9.79 6.59 -15.47
CA ASP A 156 8.59 5.77 -15.61
C ASP A 156 7.64 5.97 -14.43
N PHE A 157 8.15 6.09 -13.20
CA PHE A 157 7.34 6.40 -12.01
C PHE A 157 6.73 7.80 -12.08
N ALA A 158 7.50 8.83 -12.45
CA ALA A 158 6.97 10.19 -12.56
C ALA A 158 5.83 10.28 -13.58
N ASN A 159 5.99 9.65 -14.75
CA ASN A 159 4.95 9.60 -15.78
C ASN A 159 3.72 8.83 -15.32
N ALA A 160 3.91 7.66 -14.69
CA ALA A 160 2.80 6.84 -14.21
C ALA A 160 2.05 7.52 -13.05
N TRP A 161 2.76 8.21 -12.15
CA TRP A 161 2.16 9.00 -11.07
C TRP A 161 1.37 10.19 -11.61
N PHE A 162 1.93 10.92 -12.58
CA PHE A 162 1.20 11.99 -13.27
C PHE A 162 -0.10 11.46 -13.87
N LYS A 163 -0.04 10.37 -14.63
CA LYS A 163 -1.25 9.73 -15.16
C LYS A 163 -2.20 9.29 -14.05
N LEU A 164 -1.72 8.75 -12.92
CA LEU A 164 -2.58 8.27 -11.81
C LEU A 164 -3.48 9.38 -11.27
N VAL A 165 -2.92 10.58 -11.08
CA VAL A 165 -3.64 11.67 -10.46
C VAL A 165 -4.39 12.57 -11.45
N HIS A 166 -4.11 12.49 -12.76
CA HIS A 166 -4.79 13.30 -13.79
C HIS A 166 -5.64 12.49 -14.79
N ARG A 167 -5.61 11.14 -14.80
CA ARG A 167 -6.34 10.33 -15.82
C ARG A 167 -7.85 10.52 -15.86
N SER A 168 -8.45 11.07 -14.81
CA SER A 168 -9.88 11.37 -14.74
C SER A 168 -10.24 12.78 -15.21
N GLU A 169 -9.24 13.63 -15.47
CA GLU A 169 -9.44 15.01 -15.93
C GLU A 169 -9.86 15.07 -17.42
N ASP A 170 -9.41 14.11 -18.24
CA ASP A 170 -9.85 13.97 -19.65
C ASP A 170 -11.14 13.12 -19.77
N HIS A 171 -12.21 13.55 -19.12
CA HIS A 171 -13.58 13.12 -19.46
C HIS A 171 -14.04 13.85 -20.75
N PRO A 172 -14.92 13.29 -21.60
CA PRO A 172 -15.31 13.88 -22.89
C PRO A 172 -16.13 15.19 -22.81
N HIS A 173 -16.21 15.82 -21.64
CA HIS A 173 -16.71 17.18 -21.47
C HIS A 173 -15.59 18.02 -20.86
N GLN A 174 -15.21 19.06 -21.60
CA GLN A 174 -14.07 19.94 -21.38
C GLN A 174 -13.90 20.41 -19.93
N ASP A 175 -12.68 20.22 -19.40
CA ASP A 175 -11.98 21.06 -18.41
C ASP A 175 -12.87 22.03 -17.60
N ASP A 176 -13.39 21.57 -16.47
CA ASP A 176 -14.33 22.29 -15.61
C ASP A 176 -13.82 22.55 -14.18
N LEU A 177 -12.51 22.35 -13.93
CA LEU A 177 -11.89 22.53 -12.60
C LEU A 177 -12.14 23.91 -11.96
N GLU A 178 -12.41 24.95 -12.75
CA GLU A 178 -12.72 26.30 -12.22
C GLU A 178 -14.22 26.62 -12.08
N LYS A 179 -15.13 25.83 -12.67
CA LYS A 179 -16.57 26.18 -12.74
C LYS A 179 -17.44 25.38 -11.77
N ASP A 180 -17.00 24.20 -11.35
CA ASP A 180 -17.83 23.24 -10.62
C ASP A 180 -17.52 23.13 -9.11
N ALA A 181 -16.81 24.12 -8.55
CA ALA A 181 -16.68 24.27 -7.10
C ALA A 181 -18.05 24.58 -6.45
N GLY A 182 -18.85 23.54 -6.17
CA GLY A 182 -20.09 23.68 -5.40
C GLY A 182 -21.22 22.68 -5.68
N PHE A 183 -21.14 21.83 -6.70
CA PHE A 183 -22.21 20.87 -6.99
C PHE A 183 -21.65 19.46 -7.27
N CYS A 184 -21.89 18.53 -6.34
CA CYS A 184 -21.47 17.14 -6.50
C CYS A 184 -22.32 16.43 -7.56
N THR A 185 -21.69 15.76 -8.52
CA THR A 185 -22.34 14.87 -9.48
C THR A 185 -22.61 13.50 -8.87
N SER A 186 -23.78 12.93 -9.14
CA SER A 186 -24.17 11.56 -8.77
C SER A 186 -23.65 10.53 -9.77
N PHE A 187 -23.23 9.36 -9.27
CA PHE A 187 -22.89 8.19 -10.08
C PHE A 187 -24.10 7.24 -10.18
N GLU A 188 -24.41 6.74 -11.38
CA GLU A 188 -25.26 5.56 -11.53
C GLU A 188 -24.39 4.31 -11.61
N PHE A 189 -24.53 3.43 -10.62
CA PHE A 189 -23.90 2.11 -10.62
C PHE A 189 -24.71 1.16 -11.51
N LEU A 190 -24.01 0.29 -12.25
CA LEU A 190 -24.65 -0.81 -12.97
C LEU A 190 -25.37 -1.73 -11.97
N THR A 191 -26.70 -1.81 -12.09
CA THR A 191 -27.51 -2.75 -11.32
C THR A 191 -27.35 -4.18 -11.86
N ALA A 192 -27.37 -5.14 -10.95
CA ALA A 192 -27.01 -6.56 -11.10
C ALA A 192 -27.87 -7.43 -12.07
N GLN A 193 -28.40 -6.87 -13.16
CA GLN A 193 -29.34 -7.56 -14.05
C GLN A 193 -29.02 -7.46 -15.55
N GLN A 194 -27.77 -7.19 -15.94
CA GLN A 194 -27.37 -7.47 -17.33
C GLN A 194 -26.75 -8.87 -17.41
N GLU A 195 -27.65 -9.76 -17.78
CA GLU A 195 -27.66 -11.21 -17.78
C GLU A 195 -26.45 -11.89 -18.44
N PHE A 196 -26.06 -13.01 -17.82
CA PHE A 196 -25.49 -14.15 -18.52
C PHE A 196 -26.50 -14.70 -19.54
N LEU A 197 -25.95 -15.13 -20.68
CA LEU A 197 -26.38 -16.17 -21.65
C LEU A 197 -26.74 -15.64 -23.06
N PRO A 198 -26.45 -16.45 -24.09
CA PRO A 198 -25.15 -16.96 -24.51
C PRO A 198 -24.54 -16.18 -25.68
#